data_AF-A0A257N9U4-F1
#
_entry.id   AF-A0A257N9U4-F1
#
_cell.length_a   1.000
_cell.length_b   1.000
_cell.length_c   1.000
_cell.angle_alpha   90.00
_cell.angle_beta   90.00
_cell.angle_gamma   90.00
#
_symmetry.space_group_name_H-M   'P 1'
#
loop_
_entity.id
_entity.type
_entity.pdbx_description
1 polymer ?
#
loop_
_entity_poly.entity_id
_entity_poly.type
_entity_poly.pdbx_seq_one_letter_code
_entity_poly.pdbx_strand_id
1 'polypeptide(L)'
;MLNKRLICHTDTVCNAVQTLQVKVDSQPQGDLHISFELTGDLAKIRIPAPLPPAAVDGLWERTCFEVFVAVEGEAGYHEFNFSPSGQWAAYAFSDYRVLSAWTVNQAPIVSFVQDSGHLLLQ
;
A
#
# COMPACT_ATOMS: atom_id res chain seq x y z
N MET A 1 12.99 12.02 0.98
CA MET A 1 11.86 11.77 1.89
C MET A 1 10.62 12.51 1.41
N LEU A 2 9.66 11.76 0.84
CA LEU A 2 8.29 12.23 0.68
C LEU A 2 7.57 12.00 2.02
N ASN A 3 6.79 12.98 2.48
CA ASN A 3 5.92 12.82 3.64
C ASN A 3 4.62 13.58 3.39
N LYS A 4 3.51 12.85 3.24
CA LYS A 4 2.23 13.42 2.81
C LYS A 4 1.06 12.81 3.57
N ARG A 5 0.11 13.66 3.94
CA ARG A 5 -1.22 13.22 4.37
C ARG A 5 -2.08 12.98 3.12
N LEU A 6 -2.68 11.80 3.04
CA LEU A 6 -3.63 11.45 1.99
C LEU A 6 -5.01 12.04 2.30
N ILE A 7 -5.75 12.34 1.24
CA ILE A 7 -7.09 12.93 1.32
C ILE A 7 -8.09 11.86 0.92
N CYS A 8 -9.16 11.71 1.68
CA CYS A 8 -10.24 10.78 1.35
C CYS A 8 -10.90 11.19 0.03
N HIS A 9 -11.19 10.22 -0.82
CA HIS A 9 -11.89 10.47 -2.08
C HIS A 9 -13.30 11.01 -1.81
N THR A 10 -13.74 11.99 -2.61
CA THR A 10 -15.00 12.70 -2.40
C THR A 10 -16.23 11.79 -2.50
N ASP A 11 -16.15 10.76 -3.32
CA ASP A 11 -17.29 9.90 -3.63
C ASP A 11 -17.42 8.71 -2.66
N THR A 12 -16.39 8.46 -1.83
CA THR A 12 -16.33 7.31 -0.92
C THR A 12 -15.83 7.74 0.45
N VAL A 13 -16.61 8.61 1.10
CA VAL A 13 -16.25 9.15 2.41
C VAL A 13 -16.24 8.05 3.48
N CYS A 14 -15.15 7.97 4.24
CA CYS A 14 -15.01 7.05 5.37
C CYS A 14 -14.81 7.84 6.67
N ASN A 15 -15.81 7.82 7.55
CA ASN A 15 -15.76 8.51 8.84
C ASN A 15 -14.95 7.74 9.90
N ALA A 16 -14.55 6.50 9.62
CA ALA A 16 -13.72 5.71 10.53
C ALA A 16 -12.25 6.13 10.50
N VAL A 17 -11.76 6.67 9.38
CA VAL A 17 -10.36 7.11 9.20
C VAL A 17 -10.27 8.61 9.49
N GLN A 18 -9.42 9.00 10.43
CA GLN A 18 -9.15 10.40 10.78
C GLN A 18 -7.95 10.96 10.02
N THR A 19 -6.85 10.19 10.00
CA THR A 19 -5.66 10.50 9.21
C THR A 19 -5.17 9.25 8.49
N LEU A 20 -4.63 9.47 7.30
CA LEU A 20 -3.78 8.52 6.61
C LEU A 20 -2.57 9.29 6.10
N GLN A 21 -1.39 8.91 6.55
CA GLN A 21 -0.13 9.55 6.20
C GLN A 21 0.79 8.52 5.54
N VAL A 22 1.49 8.93 4.50
CA VAL A 22 2.49 8.12 3.82
C VAL A 22 3.84 8.82 3.92
N LYS A 23 4.89 8.04 4.23
CA LYS A 23 6.28 8.45 4.09
C LYS A 23 6.96 7.53 3.09
N VAL A 24 7.77 8.09 2.21
CA VAL A 24 8.55 7.33 1.23
C VAL A 24 9.98 7.82 1.23
N ASP A 25 10.91 6.88 1.39
CA ASP A 25 12.34 7.11 1.45
C ASP A 25 13.09 6.18 0.51
N SER A 26 13.84 6.77 -0.42
CA SER A 26 14.80 6.03 -1.24
C SER A 26 16.02 5.68 -0.41
N GLN A 27 16.35 4.41 -0.35
CA GLN A 27 17.53 3.89 0.31
C GLN A 27 18.75 3.95 -0.62
N PRO A 28 19.99 4.03 -0.09
CA PRO A 28 21.21 4.08 -0.90
C PRO A 28 21.39 2.90 -1.87
N GLN A 29 20.76 1.76 -1.59
CA GLN A 29 20.85 0.53 -2.40
C GLN A 29 19.80 0.49 -3.52
N GLY A 30 18.93 1.50 -3.62
CA GLY A 30 17.88 1.60 -4.64
C GLY A 30 16.49 1.18 -4.14
N ASP A 31 16.37 0.65 -2.92
CA ASP A 31 15.09 0.26 -2.35
C ASP A 31 14.23 1.47 -1.96
N LEU A 32 12.91 1.27 -1.97
CA LEU A 32 11.97 2.22 -1.37
C LEU A 32 11.52 1.68 -0.02
N HIS A 33 11.71 2.47 1.04
CA HIS A 33 11.02 2.28 2.30
C HIS A 33 9.74 3.10 2.29
N ILE A 34 8.60 2.46 2.52
CA ILE A 34 7.29 3.09 2.48
C ILE A 34 6.60 2.80 3.81
N SER A 35 6.12 3.84 4.50
CA SER A 35 5.32 3.67 5.71
C SER A 35 3.95 4.31 5.55
N PHE A 36 2.90 3.56 5.85
CA PHE A 36 1.54 4.07 5.98
C PHE A 36 1.14 4.14 7.45
N GLU A 37 0.68 5.30 7.88
CA GLU A 37 0.23 5.56 9.24
C GLU A 37 -1.24 5.98 9.19
N LEU A 38 -2.13 5.11 9.68
CA LEU A 38 -3.57 5.32 9.71
C LEU A 38 -4.02 5.50 11.16
N THR A 39 -4.77 6.56 11.43
CA THR A 39 -5.44 6.77 12.72
C THR A 39 -6.95 6.85 12.56
N GLY A 40 -7.68 6.38 13.58
CA GLY A 40 -9.13 6.47 13.61
C GLY A 40 -9.81 5.37 14.44
N ASP A 41 -11.08 5.15 14.18
CA ASP A 41 -11.88 4.09 14.81
C ASP A 41 -11.68 2.77 14.05
N LEU A 42 -10.58 2.08 14.37
CA LEU A 42 -10.20 0.84 13.68
C LEU A 42 -11.22 -0.29 13.85
N ALA A 43 -12.04 -0.26 14.89
CA ALA A 43 -13.11 -1.23 15.09
C ALA A 43 -14.20 -1.14 14.01
N LYS A 44 -14.27 -0.01 13.28
CA LYS A 44 -15.16 0.17 12.12
C LYS A 44 -14.51 -0.19 10.78
N ILE A 45 -13.24 -0.59 10.76
CA ILE A 45 -12.50 -0.99 9.56
C ILE A 45 -12.34 -2.51 9.56
N ARG A 46 -12.63 -3.15 8.43
CA ARG A 46 -12.46 -4.61 8.26
C ARG A 46 -11.00 -4.96 7.98
N ILE A 47 -10.16 -4.85 9.00
CA ILE A 47 -8.74 -5.21 8.92
C ILE A 47 -8.62 -6.75 8.89
N PRO A 48 -7.96 -7.34 7.87
CA PRO A 48 -7.77 -8.79 7.80
C PRO A 48 -6.83 -9.29 8.89
N ALA A 49 -7.04 -10.53 9.35
CA ALA A 49 -6.14 -11.17 10.30
C ALA A 49 -4.76 -11.47 9.66
N PRO A 50 -3.67 -11.51 10.46
CA PRO A 50 -2.35 -11.91 9.98
C PRO A 50 -2.34 -13.31 9.36
N LEU A 51 -1.58 -13.46 8.27
CA LEU A 51 -1.32 -14.69 7.53
C LEU A 51 0.18 -14.79 7.23
N PRO A 52 0.70 -15.97 6.83
CA PRO A 52 2.04 -16.06 6.27
C PRO A 52 2.18 -15.13 5.05
N PRO A 53 3.28 -14.34 4.95
CA PRO A 53 3.50 -13.47 3.81
C PRO A 53 3.50 -14.24 2.50
N ALA A 54 2.70 -13.80 1.54
CA ALA A 54 2.56 -14.44 0.23
C ALA A 54 2.10 -13.43 -0.83
N ALA A 55 2.53 -13.67 -2.08
CA ALA A 55 2.01 -12.95 -3.23
C ALA A 55 0.59 -13.48 -3.57
N VAL A 56 -0.43 -12.62 -3.50
CA VAL A 56 -1.80 -13.00 -3.92
C VAL A 56 -2.56 -11.84 -4.53
N ASP A 57 -3.31 -12.12 -5.59
CA ASP A 57 -4.14 -11.15 -6.31
C ASP A 57 -5.43 -10.82 -5.53
N GLY A 58 -6.12 -9.74 -5.93
CA GLY A 58 -7.44 -9.41 -5.37
C GLY A 58 -7.42 -8.74 -4.00
N LEU A 59 -6.26 -8.26 -3.54
CA LEU A 59 -6.14 -7.58 -2.24
C LEU A 59 -7.03 -6.33 -2.13
N TRP A 60 -7.31 -5.66 -3.26
CA TRP A 60 -8.18 -4.48 -3.36
C TRP A 60 -9.65 -4.74 -2.98
N GLU A 61 -10.07 -6.00 -2.91
CA GLU A 61 -11.41 -6.38 -2.43
C GLU A 61 -11.54 -6.29 -0.89
N ARG A 62 -10.42 -6.07 -0.19
CA ARG A 62 -10.30 -5.98 1.27
C ARG A 62 -9.52 -4.72 1.65
N THR A 63 -9.21 -4.55 2.93
CA THR A 63 -8.32 -3.47 3.38
C THR A 63 -6.89 -3.76 2.93
N CYS A 64 -6.38 -2.91 2.06
CA CYS A 64 -4.98 -2.85 1.60
C CYS A 64 -4.51 -1.39 1.50
N PHE A 65 -3.21 -1.23 1.32
CA PHE A 65 -2.52 0.04 1.05
C PHE A 65 -1.80 -0.10 -0.27
N GLU A 66 -1.91 0.91 -1.13
CA GLU A 66 -1.44 0.82 -2.52
C GLU A 66 -0.46 1.93 -2.83
N VAL A 67 0.59 1.60 -3.59
CA VAL A 67 1.55 2.56 -4.16
C VAL A 67 1.68 2.33 -5.65
N PHE A 68 1.58 3.43 -6.40
CA PHE A 68 1.77 3.46 -7.84
C PHE A 68 3.04 4.27 -8.13
N VAL A 69 4.00 3.68 -8.83
CA VAL A 69 5.30 4.28 -9.11
C VAL A 69 5.52 4.34 -10.63
N ALA A 70 5.69 5.55 -11.15
CA ALA A 70 5.97 5.81 -12.56
C ALA A 70 7.21 6.70 -12.70
N VAL A 71 7.89 6.59 -13.84
CA VAL A 71 8.91 7.57 -14.25
C VAL A 71 8.19 8.76 -14.87
N GLU A 72 8.63 9.97 -14.54
CA GLU A 72 8.03 11.20 -15.08
C GLU A 72 8.10 11.19 -16.63
N GLY A 73 6.94 11.35 -17.28
CA GLY A 73 6.82 11.33 -18.74
C GLY A 73 6.55 9.95 -19.35
N GLU A 74 6.61 8.88 -18.57
CA GLU A 74 6.26 7.53 -19.03
C GLU A 74 4.78 7.19 -18.73
N ALA A 75 4.16 6.43 -19.63
CA ALA A 75 2.81 5.88 -19.42
C ALA A 75 2.81 4.64 -18.53
N GLY A 76 3.93 3.91 -18.53
CA GLY A 76 4.09 2.70 -17.74
C GLY A 76 4.31 3.01 -16.25
N TYR A 77 3.85 2.10 -15.40
CA TYR A 77 3.98 2.21 -13.96
C TYR A 77 4.00 0.84 -13.29
N HIS A 78 4.50 0.80 -12.06
CA HIS A 78 4.38 -0.35 -11.17
C HIS A 78 3.34 -0.07 -10.11
N GLU A 79 2.55 -1.09 -9.77
CA GLU A 79 1.56 -1.07 -8.70
C GLU A 79 1.97 -2.07 -7.62
N PHE A 80 1.93 -1.65 -6.36
CA PHE A 80 2.22 -2.49 -5.20
C PHE A 80 1.09 -2.39 -4.20
N ASN A 81 0.51 -3.54 -3.84
CA ASN A 81 -0.63 -3.62 -2.91
C ASN A 81 -0.19 -4.39 -1.67
N PHE A 82 -0.38 -3.81 -0.49
CA PHE A 82 0.05 -4.37 0.78
C PHE A 82 -1.14 -4.54 1.71
N SER A 83 -1.36 -5.76 2.20
CA SER A 83 -2.42 -6.05 3.17
C SER A 83 -1.87 -6.09 4.59
N PRO A 84 -2.62 -5.59 5.60
CA PRO A 84 -2.37 -5.88 7.02
C PRO A 84 -2.18 -7.36 7.36
N SER A 85 -2.69 -8.27 6.52
CA SER A 85 -2.47 -9.70 6.69
C SER A 85 -1.01 -10.15 6.45
N GLY A 86 -0.16 -9.31 5.85
CA GLY A 86 1.17 -9.67 5.38
C GLY A 86 1.21 -10.18 3.93
N GLN A 87 0.05 -10.40 3.31
CA GLN A 87 -0.07 -10.67 1.88
C GLN A 87 0.19 -9.40 1.06
N TRP A 88 0.74 -9.58 -0.14
CA TRP A 88 1.11 -8.49 -1.02
C TRP A 88 0.87 -8.86 -2.49
N ALA A 89 0.83 -7.86 -3.37
CA ALA A 89 0.82 -8.05 -4.80
C ALA A 89 1.68 -6.98 -5.48
N ALA A 90 2.25 -7.31 -6.63
CA ALA A 90 3.05 -6.38 -7.42
C ALA A 90 2.78 -6.60 -8.90
N TYR A 91 2.54 -5.52 -9.63
CA TYR A 91 2.19 -5.54 -11.05
C TYR A 91 3.03 -4.51 -11.80
N ALA A 92 3.25 -4.76 -13.09
CA ALA A 92 3.75 -3.76 -14.03
C ALA A 92 2.71 -3.50 -15.10
N PHE A 93 2.58 -2.24 -15.49
CA PHE A 93 1.68 -1.78 -16.53
C PHE A 93 2.47 -0.98 -17.56
N SER A 94 2.17 -1.17 -18.84
CA SER A 94 2.78 -0.39 -19.93
C SER A 94 2.02 0.90 -20.24
N ASP A 95 0.75 0.96 -19.82
CA ASP A 95 -0.17 2.09 -19.95
C ASP A 95 -1.30 1.91 -18.93
N TYR A 96 -2.25 2.84 -18.85
CA TYR A 96 -3.41 2.76 -17.95
C TYR A 96 -4.11 1.40 -18.01
N ARG A 97 -3.91 0.60 -16.96
CA ARG A 97 -4.47 -0.76 -16.81
C ARG A 97 -4.12 -1.75 -17.94
N VAL A 98 -3.05 -1.49 -18.70
CA VAL A 98 -2.51 -2.43 -19.68
C VAL A 98 -1.36 -3.20 -19.03
N LEU A 99 -1.62 -4.43 -18.59
CA LEU A 99 -0.63 -5.28 -17.92
C LEU A 99 0.58 -5.55 -18.82
N SER A 100 1.77 -5.45 -18.21
CA SER A 100 3.04 -5.81 -18.82
C SER A 100 3.58 -7.09 -18.20
N ALA A 101 4.25 -7.91 -19.00
CA ALA A 101 4.91 -9.11 -18.51
C ALA A 101 6.14 -8.72 -17.67
N TRP A 102 6.00 -8.85 -16.35
CA TRP A 102 7.04 -8.55 -15.38
C TRP A 102 6.89 -9.48 -14.17
N THR A 103 7.98 -9.75 -13.48
CA THR A 103 7.96 -10.53 -12.25
C THR A 103 8.85 -9.87 -11.23
N VAL A 104 8.34 -9.76 -10.02
CA VAL A 104 9.10 -9.30 -8.86
C VAL A 104 10.19 -10.32 -8.51
N ASN A 105 11.42 -9.86 -8.39
CA ASN A 105 12.56 -10.74 -8.09
C ASN A 105 12.73 -11.03 -6.60
N GLN A 106 12.20 -10.17 -5.74
CA GLN A 106 12.31 -10.26 -4.29
C GLN A 106 10.99 -9.85 -3.64
N ALA A 107 10.48 -10.66 -2.73
CA ALA A 107 9.32 -10.30 -1.94
C ALA A 107 9.61 -9.04 -1.11
N PRO A 108 8.67 -8.08 -1.01
CA PRO A 108 8.79 -6.98 -0.08
C PRO A 108 8.81 -7.52 1.36
N ILE A 109 9.54 -6.81 2.22
CA ILE A 109 9.43 -7.00 3.66
C ILE A 109 8.23 -6.15 4.09
N VAL A 110 7.19 -6.80 4.61
CA VAL A 110 5.97 -6.12 5.08
C VAL A 110 5.80 -6.42 6.55
N SER A 111 5.67 -5.37 7.33
CA SER A 111 5.42 -5.38 8.76
C SER A 111 4.18 -4.57 9.06
N PHE A 112 3.46 -4.99 10.10
CA PHE A 112 2.20 -4.40 10.48
C PHE A 112 2.09 -4.36 12.00
N VAL A 113 1.78 -3.17 12.54
CA VAL A 113 1.53 -2.97 13.95
C VAL A 113 0.20 -2.24 14.10
N GLN A 114 -0.63 -2.74 15.00
CA GLN A 114 -1.93 -2.14 15.32
C GLN A 114 -2.11 -2.05 16.83
N ASP A 115 -2.64 -0.91 17.26
CA ASP A 115 -3.21 -0.69 18.59
C ASP A 115 -4.68 -0.22 18.49
N SER A 116 -5.27 0.27 19.59
CA SER A 116 -6.70 0.61 19.66
C SER A 116 -7.15 1.72 18.70
N GLY A 117 -6.25 2.57 18.19
CA GLY A 117 -6.63 3.71 17.34
C GLY A 117 -5.63 4.02 16.23
N HIS A 118 -4.55 3.26 16.13
CA HIS A 118 -3.46 3.51 15.22
C HIS A 118 -2.98 2.22 14.56
N LEU A 119 -2.67 2.35 13.28
CA LEU A 119 -2.24 1.27 12.40
C LEU A 119 -1.03 1.76 11.61
N LEU A 120 0.07 1.04 11.72
CA LEU A 120 1.31 1.29 11.00
C LEU A 120 1.63 0.09 10.10
N LEU A 121 1.79 0.34 8.80
CA LEU A 121 2.31 -0.62 7.83
C LEU A 121 3.65 -0.10 7.28
N GLN A 122 4.69 -0.93 7.29
CA GLN A 122 6.03 -0.61 6.79
C GLN A 122 6.68 -1.79 6.08
#